data_AF-A0A920AC49-F1
#
_entry.id   AF-A0A920AC49-F1
#
_cell.length_a   1.000
_cell.length_b   1.000
_cell.length_c   1.000
_cell.angle_alpha   90.00
_cell.angle_beta   90.00
_cell.angle_gamma   90.00
#
_symmetry.space_group_name_H-M   'P 1'
#
loop_
_entity.id
_entity.type
_entity.pdbx_description
1 polymer ?
#
loop_
_entity_poly.entity_id
_entity_poly.type
_entity_poly.pdbx_seq_one_letter_code
_entity_poly.pdbx_strand_id
1 'polypeptide(L)'
;MIFVCIIRDVPDISAANYDPLAIEDDGSCLAEIIGCTNNFYTEFDPFANINNQDLCITLVVEGCTDELANNFDSLANFNNYDCNYDIILAV
;
A
#
# COMPACT_ATOMS: atom_id res chain seq x y z
N MET A 1 29.32 -17.23 -0.17
CA MET A 1 28.27 -17.36 -1.19
C MET A 1 27.28 -16.27 -0.89
N ILE A 2 27.40 -15.16 -1.61
CA ILE A 2 26.39 -14.10 -1.62
C ILE A 2 26.05 -13.93 -3.09
N PHE A 3 24.81 -14.23 -3.42
CA PHE A 3 24.26 -14.15 -4.76
C PHE A 3 23.17 -13.10 -4.68
N VAL A 4 23.32 -11.99 -5.41
CA VAL A 4 22.27 -10.96 -5.48
C VAL A 4 22.28 -10.24 -6.84
N CYS A 5 21.15 -9.62 -7.16
CA CYS A 5 20.68 -9.15 -8.46
C CYS A 5 21.69 -8.44 -9.39
N ILE A 6 21.81 -8.96 -10.61
CA ILE A 6 22.56 -8.36 -11.74
C ILE A 6 21.70 -8.51 -13.01
N ILE A 7 21.25 -7.42 -13.63
CA ILE A 7 20.54 -7.48 -14.93
C ILE A 7 21.58 -7.37 -16.05
N ARG A 8 21.75 -8.44 -16.84
CA ARG A 8 22.61 -8.46 -18.05
C ARG A 8 24.06 -8.03 -17.80
N ASP A 9 24.69 -8.62 -16.78
CA ASP A 9 26.09 -8.36 -16.38
C ASP A 9 26.37 -6.92 -15.90
N VAL A 10 25.32 -6.15 -15.56
CA VAL A 10 25.43 -4.82 -14.93
C VAL A 10 24.73 -4.85 -13.57
N PRO A 11 25.34 -4.31 -12.50
CA PRO A 11 24.68 -4.18 -11.20
C PRO A 11 23.39 -3.39 -11.34
N ASP A 12 22.26 -4.00 -10.98
CA ASP A 12 20.97 -3.32 -10.97
C ASP A 12 20.84 -2.49 -9.69
N ILE A 13 21.25 -1.23 -9.80
CA ILE A 13 21.15 -0.26 -8.69
C ILE A 13 19.71 0.04 -8.26
N SER A 14 18.71 -0.47 -8.99
CA SER A 14 17.28 -0.28 -8.73
C SER A 14 16.63 -1.52 -8.12
N ALA A 15 17.43 -2.52 -7.72
CA ALA A 15 16.96 -3.71 -7.03
C ALA A 15 17.07 -3.54 -5.51
N ALA A 16 16.00 -3.85 -4.78
CA ALA A 16 15.89 -3.62 -3.34
C ALA A 16 16.92 -4.42 -2.53
N ASN A 17 17.46 -5.50 -3.10
CA ASN A 17 18.48 -6.34 -2.49
C ASN A 17 19.89 -6.18 -3.07
N TYR A 18 20.15 -5.19 -3.93
CA TYR A 18 21.46 -5.00 -4.58
C TYR A 18 22.67 -5.17 -3.64
N ASP A 19 23.64 -6.03 -4.02
CA ASP A 19 24.95 -6.18 -3.37
C ASP A 19 26.08 -5.81 -4.35
N PRO A 20 26.89 -4.77 -4.05
CA PRO A 20 28.04 -4.39 -4.89
C PRO A 20 29.16 -5.43 -4.95
N LEU A 21 29.15 -6.45 -4.10
CA LEU A 21 30.12 -7.56 -4.09
C LEU A 21 29.59 -8.82 -4.79
N ALA A 22 28.34 -8.82 -5.27
CA ALA A 22 27.79 -9.94 -6.03
C ALA A 22 28.52 -10.09 -7.38
N ILE A 23 28.84 -11.34 -7.74
CA ILE A 23 29.55 -11.69 -8.99
C ILE A 23 28.70 -12.56 -9.93
N GLU A 24 27.57 -13.07 -9.47
CA GLU A 24 26.63 -13.91 -10.21
C GLU A 24 25.19 -13.60 -9.78
N ASP A 25 24.26 -13.60 -10.73
CA ASP A 25 22.81 -13.49 -10.49
C ASP A 25 22.23 -14.87 -10.16
N ASP A 26 21.52 -14.99 -9.05
CA ASP A 26 20.75 -16.20 -8.68
C ASP A 26 19.27 -16.10 -9.02
N GLY A 27 18.83 -15.02 -9.68
CA GLY A 27 17.44 -14.76 -9.99
C GLY A 27 16.61 -14.35 -8.77
N SER A 28 17.24 -14.01 -7.64
CA SER A 28 16.55 -13.53 -6.43
C SER A 28 16.29 -12.02 -6.44
N CYS A 29 16.45 -11.35 -7.59
CA CYS A 29 16.17 -9.92 -7.77
C CYS A 29 14.81 -9.50 -7.21
N LEU A 30 14.82 -8.60 -6.24
CA LEU A 30 13.62 -7.94 -5.74
C LEU A 30 13.50 -6.58 -6.42
N ALA A 31 12.45 -6.39 -7.21
CA ALA A 31 12.13 -5.09 -7.78
C ALA A 31 11.84 -4.09 -6.65
N GLU A 32 12.39 -2.88 -6.75
CA GLU A 32 12.01 -1.78 -5.86
C GLU A 32 10.57 -1.34 -6.18
N ILE A 33 9.70 -1.42 -5.17
CA ILE A 33 8.35 -0.91 -5.23
C ILE A 33 8.26 0.18 -4.18
N ILE A 34 8.33 1.42 -4.65
CA ILE A 34 8.23 2.61 -3.81
C ILE A 34 6.76 2.94 -3.61
N GLY A 35 6.33 3.04 -2.36
CA GLY A 35 4.94 3.35 -2.02
C GLY A 35 4.78 3.73 -0.56
N CYS A 36 3.54 4.03 -0.18
CA CYS A 36 3.19 4.20 1.22
C CYS A 36 3.06 2.82 1.87
N THR A 37 3.91 2.50 2.85
CA THR A 37 3.84 1.20 3.56
C THR A 37 2.99 1.28 4.83
N ASN A 38 2.38 2.43 5.12
CA ASN A 38 1.57 2.64 6.31
C ASN A 38 0.08 2.45 6.00
N ASN A 39 -0.55 1.45 6.62
CA ASN A 39 -1.95 1.08 6.40
C ASN A 39 -2.97 2.09 6.99
N PHE A 40 -2.52 3.11 7.71
CA PHE A 40 -3.39 4.20 8.16
C PHE A 40 -3.63 5.26 7.08
N TYR A 41 -3.12 5.09 5.87
CA TYR A 41 -3.32 6.01 4.74
C TYR A 41 -4.05 5.31 3.60
N THR A 42 -4.85 6.06 2.84
CA THR A 42 -5.63 5.50 1.73
C THR A 42 -4.75 5.01 0.57
N GLU A 43 -3.54 5.54 0.47
CA GLU A 43 -2.54 5.23 -0.55
C GLU A 43 -1.63 4.05 -0.15
N PHE A 44 -1.98 3.33 0.93
CA PHE A 44 -1.26 2.15 1.37
C PHE A 44 -1.11 1.13 0.23
N ASP A 45 0.14 0.78 -0.07
CA ASP A 45 0.50 -0.26 -1.03
C ASP A 45 1.11 -1.45 -0.27
N PRO A 46 0.41 -2.61 -0.20
CA PRO A 46 0.93 -3.79 0.48
C PRO A 46 2.11 -4.45 -0.25
N PHE A 47 2.40 -4.07 -1.50
CA PHE A 47 3.54 -4.57 -2.27
C PHE A 47 4.75 -3.63 -2.19
N ALA A 48 4.59 -2.42 -1.66
CA ALA A 48 5.70 -1.50 -1.48
C ALA A 48 6.73 -2.06 -0.50
N ASN A 49 7.98 -2.16 -0.94
CA ASN A 49 9.12 -2.60 -0.14
C ASN A 49 10.06 -1.46 0.26
N ILE A 50 9.85 -0.26 -0.31
CA ILE A 50 10.52 0.97 0.07
C ILE A 50 9.45 1.98 0.50
N ASN A 51 9.48 2.36 1.77
CA ASN A 51 8.57 3.37 2.29
C ASN A 51 8.95 4.77 1.80
N ASN A 52 7.99 5.43 1.14
CA ASN A 52 8.06 6.85 0.84
C ASN A 52 6.90 7.56 1.56
N GLN A 53 7.22 8.24 2.66
CA GLN A 53 6.24 8.94 3.49
C GLN A 53 5.55 10.10 2.76
N ASP A 54 6.16 10.67 1.73
CA ASP A 54 5.55 11.75 0.93
C ASP A 54 4.42 11.22 0.02
N LEU A 55 4.35 9.90 -0.19
CA LEU A 55 3.24 9.23 -0.88
C LEU A 55 2.08 8.86 0.06
N CYS A 56 2.29 8.90 1.37
CA CYS A 56 1.24 8.71 2.37
C CYS A 56 0.56 10.06 2.63
N ILE A 57 -0.39 10.44 1.77
CA ILE A 57 -0.97 11.78 1.78
C ILE A 57 -2.23 11.83 2.64
N THR A 58 -3.17 10.92 2.42
CA THR A 58 -4.51 11.01 2.99
C THR A 58 -4.66 10.00 4.12
N LEU A 59 -4.76 10.48 5.36
CA LEU A 59 -5.04 9.62 6.51
C LEU A 59 -6.44 9.01 6.38
N VAL A 60 -6.55 7.72 6.69
CA VAL A 60 -7.82 7.01 6.78
C VAL A 60 -8.67 7.62 7.90
N VAL A 61 -9.88 8.03 7.54
CA VAL A 61 -10.94 8.43 8.45
C VAL A 61 -12.07 7.43 8.25
N GLU A 62 -12.25 6.57 9.23
CA GLU A 62 -13.27 5.51 9.22
C GLU A 62 -14.65 6.08 9.58
N GLY A 63 -15.67 5.67 8.84
CA GLY A 63 -17.07 6.00 9.12
C GLY A 63 -17.98 5.48 8.02
N CYS A 64 -19.29 5.71 8.14
CA CYS A 64 -20.22 5.34 7.09
C CYS A 64 -20.16 6.36 5.94
N THR A 65 -19.77 5.92 4.74
CA THR A 65 -19.68 6.79 3.55
C THR A 65 -20.96 6.83 2.73
N ASP A 66 -22.02 6.15 3.15
CA ASP A 66 -23.31 6.10 2.43
C ASP A 66 -24.19 7.27 2.87
N GLU A 67 -24.48 8.20 1.95
CA GLU A 67 -25.32 9.38 2.18
C GLU A 67 -26.77 9.05 2.58
N LEU A 68 -27.23 7.82 2.33
CA LEU A 68 -28.57 7.35 2.70
C LEU A 68 -28.62 6.74 4.11
N ALA A 69 -27.48 6.53 4.75
CA ALA A 69 -27.43 5.99 6.11
C ALA A 69 -27.68 7.09 7.14
N ASN A 70 -28.35 6.73 8.24
CA ASN A 70 -28.63 7.60 9.38
C ASN A 70 -27.36 8.11 10.07
N ASN A 71 -26.25 7.37 9.93
CA ASN A 71 -24.95 7.69 10.52
C ASN A 71 -23.90 8.03 9.46
N PHE A 72 -24.31 8.56 8.31
CA PHE A 72 -23.40 9.09 7.30
C PHE A 72 -22.39 10.08 7.93
N ASP A 73 -21.11 9.86 7.66
CA ASP A 73 -20.02 10.76 8.06
C ASP A 73 -19.37 11.38 6.82
N SER A 74 -19.59 12.68 6.63
CA SER A 74 -19.01 13.45 5.52
C SER A 74 -17.48 13.60 5.56
N LEU A 75 -16.85 13.30 6.71
CA LEU A 75 -15.41 13.31 6.87
C LEU A 75 -14.79 11.94 6.62
N ALA A 76 -15.59 10.87 6.58
CA ALA A 76 -15.10 9.53 6.34
C ALA A 76 -14.65 9.36 4.88
N ASN A 77 -13.45 8.83 4.70
CA ASN A 77 -12.90 8.46 3.40
C ASN A 77 -12.71 6.94 3.25
N PHE A 78 -13.02 6.19 4.30
CA PHE A 78 -12.94 4.74 4.33
C PHE A 78 -14.21 4.19 5.00
N ASN A 79 -14.99 3.41 4.23
CA ASN A 79 -16.22 2.83 4.75
C ASN A 79 -15.90 1.73 5.75
N ASN A 80 -16.33 1.89 7.01
CA ASN A 80 -16.17 0.88 8.05
C ASN A 80 -17.26 -0.20 8.03
N TYR A 81 -18.20 -0.13 7.07
CA TYR A 81 -19.35 -1.01 6.92
C TYR A 81 -20.33 -1.02 8.11
N ASP A 82 -20.17 -0.08 9.04
CA ASP A 82 -21.11 0.18 10.14
C ASP A 82 -22.06 1.30 9.71
N CYS A 83 -22.98 0.99 8.79
CA CYS A 83 -23.99 1.92 8.29
C CYS A 83 -25.38 1.53 8.83
N ASN A 84 -26.02 2.47 9.52
CA ASN A 84 -27.34 2.32 10.09
C ASN A 84 -28.38 2.85 9.11
N TYR A 85 -29.34 2.00 8.74
CA TYR A 85 -30.45 2.38 7.88
C TYR A 85 -31.75 2.27 8.66
N ASP A 86 -32.63 3.25 8.48
CA ASP A 86 -34.02 3.08 8.88
C ASP A 86 -34.62 2.00 7.99
N ILE A 87 -34.83 0.82 8.58
CA ILE A 87 -35.69 -0.18 7.97
C ILE A 87 -37.11 0.37 8.10
N ILE A 88 -37.56 1.14 7.11
CA ILE A 88 -38.99 1.35 6.90
C ILE A 88 -39.50 -0.01 6.47
N LEU A 89 -39.92 -0.82 7.46
CA LEU A 89 -40.72 -2.01 7.22
C LEU A 89 -42.02 -1.49 6.60
N ALA A 90 -42.05 -1.43 5.27
CA ALA A 90 -43.28 -1.26 4.52
C ALA A 90 -44.09 -2.54 4.75
N VAL A 91 -44.84 -2.56 5.85
CA VAL A 91 -45.93 -3.50 6.09
C VAL A 91 -47.22 -2.83 5.66
#